data_AF-A0A970ZF36-F1
#
_entry.id   AF-A0A970ZF36-F1
#
_cell.length_a   1.000
_cell.length_b   1.000
_cell.length_c   1.000
_cell.angle_alpha   90.00
_cell.angle_beta   90.00
_cell.angle_gamma   90.00
#
_symmetry.space_group_name_H-M   'P 1'
#
loop_
_entity.id
_entity.type
_entity.pdbx_description
1 polymer ?
#
loop_
_entity_poly.entity_id
_entity_poly.type
_entity_poly.pdbx_seq_one_letter_code
_entity_poly.pdbx_strand_id
1 'polypeptide(L)'
;MKKSFLCLIVMLCTLLCGCSSQKPESLVPGKYQLEDTGRVIAPYVLLENGFVFHYSNFSSYINYGSYKIEDNTLILTTEDKEYTYAFQIDDGNLYFDLDSSSKLTEYKGEPSIEDGAKFVLVKDE
;
A
#
# COMPACT_ATOMS: atom_id res chain seq x y z
N MET A 1 31.44 -45.47 25.62
CA MET A 1 30.07 -44.92 25.58
C MET A 1 30.13 -43.40 25.72
N LYS A 2 29.28 -42.67 24.97
CA LYS A 2 28.99 -41.21 25.06
C LYS A 2 29.99 -40.23 24.42
N LYS A 3 30.23 -40.29 23.10
CA LYS A 3 30.77 -39.15 22.31
C LYS A 3 30.23 -39.08 20.87
N SER A 4 29.00 -39.54 20.65
CA SER A 4 28.34 -39.41 19.34
C SER A 4 26.90 -38.95 19.52
N PHE A 5 26.75 -37.77 20.13
CA PHE A 5 25.45 -37.09 20.24
C PHE A 5 25.51 -35.66 19.69
N LEU A 6 26.61 -35.28 19.03
CA LEU A 6 26.86 -33.91 18.59
C LEU A 6 26.57 -33.67 17.08
N CYS A 7 26.30 -34.72 16.29
CA CYS A 7 26.07 -34.55 14.85
C CYS A 7 24.59 -34.60 14.42
N LEU A 8 23.65 -34.96 15.31
CA LEU A 8 22.25 -35.16 14.89
C LEU A 8 21.38 -33.90 14.99
N ILE A 9 21.86 -32.81 15.61
CA ILE A 9 21.05 -31.61 15.91
C ILE A 9 21.27 -30.49 14.88
N VAL A 10 22.29 -30.60 14.01
CA VAL A 10 22.61 -29.54 13.03
C VAL A 10 21.80 -29.67 11.73
N MET A 11 21.12 -30.80 11.50
CA MET A 11 20.41 -31.07 10.24
C MET A 11 18.92 -30.69 10.25
N LEU A 12 18.36 -30.27 11.39
CA LEU A 12 16.92 -30.00 11.53
C LEU A 12 16.55 -28.50 11.51
N CYS A 13 17.54 -27.59 11.45
CA CYS A 13 17.28 -26.14 11.47
C CYS A 13 17.17 -25.48 10.08
N THR A 14 17.23 -26.22 8.97
CA THR A 14 17.18 -25.62 7.62
C THR A 14 15.79 -25.60 6.98
N LEU A 15 14.73 -26.00 7.70
CA LEU A 15 13.40 -26.21 7.10
C LEU A 15 12.36 -25.10 7.31
N LEU A 16 12.71 -23.94 7.88
CA LEU A 16 11.73 -22.87 8.13
C LEU A 16 12.19 -21.46 7.73
N CYS A 17 13.01 -21.33 6.68
CA CYS A 17 13.10 -20.08 5.92
C CYS A 17 12.55 -20.29 4.50
N GLY A 18 11.37 -20.91 4.40
CA GLY A 18 10.52 -20.69 3.25
C GLY A 18 9.79 -19.38 3.47
N CYS A 19 10.39 -18.24 3.09
CA CYS A 19 9.60 -17.06 2.77
C CYS A 19 8.67 -17.48 1.64
N SER A 20 7.45 -17.84 1.97
CA SER A 20 6.40 -17.97 0.98
C SER A 20 6.17 -16.56 0.47
N SER A 21 6.78 -16.21 -0.66
CA SER A 21 6.29 -15.13 -1.51
C SER A 21 4.93 -15.60 -2.02
N GLN A 22 3.90 -15.53 -1.17
CA GLN A 22 2.54 -15.57 -1.64
C GLN A 22 2.44 -14.39 -2.61
N LYS A 23 2.27 -14.70 -3.90
CA LYS A 23 1.97 -13.66 -4.89
C LYS A 23 0.85 -12.82 -4.31
N PRO A 24 1.00 -11.49 -4.20
CA PRO A 24 -0.06 -10.64 -3.70
C PRO A 24 -1.33 -10.95 -4.46
N GLU A 25 -2.38 -11.25 -3.70
CA GLU A 25 -3.70 -11.55 -4.20
C GLU A 25 -4.19 -10.33 -4.98
N SER A 26 -4.12 -10.42 -6.31
CA SER A 26 -4.94 -9.74 -7.31
C SER A 26 -5.35 -8.29 -6.99
N LEU A 27 -4.40 -7.37 -6.85
CA LEU A 27 -4.73 -5.95 -7.02
C LEU A 27 -5.18 -5.72 -8.47
N VAL A 28 -6.43 -5.31 -8.66
CA VAL A 28 -6.99 -5.04 -9.99
C VAL A 28 -6.81 -3.56 -10.31
N PRO A 29 -6.32 -3.17 -11.50
CA PRO A 29 -6.34 -1.78 -11.93
C PRO A 29 -7.76 -1.19 -11.87
N GLY A 30 -7.90 0.02 -11.37
CA GLY A 30 -9.19 0.67 -11.16
C GLY A 30 -9.12 1.79 -10.11
N LYS A 31 -10.28 2.35 -9.77
CA LYS A 31 -10.39 3.42 -8.78
C LYS A 31 -10.68 2.84 -7.40
N TYR A 32 -9.76 3.06 -6.46
CA TYR A 32 -9.92 2.74 -5.05
C TYR A 32 -10.27 4.02 -4.29
N GLN A 33 -11.40 4.03 -3.58
CA GLN A 33 -11.90 5.21 -2.89
C GLN A 33 -11.95 4.97 -1.39
N LEU A 34 -11.54 5.96 -0.60
CA LEU A 34 -11.66 5.93 0.85
C LEU A 34 -13.15 5.89 1.23
N GLU A 35 -13.53 4.95 2.10
CA GLU A 35 -14.89 4.83 2.60
C GLU A 35 -15.24 5.99 3.56
N ASP A 36 -16.52 6.39 3.55
CA ASP A 36 -17.15 7.31 4.53
C ASP A 36 -16.31 8.52 4.97
N THR A 37 -16.07 9.44 4.04
CA THR A 37 -15.09 10.52 4.26
C THR A 37 -15.71 11.83 4.74
N GLY A 38 -17.04 11.95 4.70
CA GLY A 38 -17.75 13.22 4.92
C GLY A 38 -17.37 14.35 3.93
N ARG A 39 -16.56 14.05 2.90
CA ARG A 39 -16.07 15.03 1.91
C ARG A 39 -16.93 15.03 0.65
N VAL A 40 -16.93 16.16 -0.06
CA VAL A 40 -17.61 16.30 -1.36
C VAL A 40 -17.02 15.36 -2.39
N ILE A 41 -15.69 15.28 -2.45
CA ILE A 41 -14.96 14.26 -3.21
C ILE A 41 -14.11 13.50 -2.21
N ALA A 42 -14.39 12.21 -2.08
CA ALA A 42 -13.62 11.31 -1.25
C ALA A 42 -12.20 11.15 -1.83
N PRO A 43 -11.17 11.03 -0.97
CA PRO A 43 -9.85 10.61 -1.41
C PRO A 43 -9.90 9.32 -2.22
N TYR A 44 -9.08 9.24 -3.27
CA TYR A 44 -9.01 8.06 -4.11
C TYR A 44 -7.63 7.86 -4.72
N VAL A 45 -7.31 6.60 -5.01
CA VAL A 45 -6.20 6.16 -5.86
C VAL A 45 -6.80 5.59 -7.14
N LEU A 46 -6.43 6.13 -8.29
CA LEU A 46 -6.76 5.56 -9.60
C LEU A 46 -5.52 4.83 -10.12
N LEU A 47 -5.65 3.54 -10.42
CA LEU A 47 -4.59 2.69 -10.98
C LEU A 47 -4.93 2.31 -12.42
N GLU A 48 -4.15 2.79 -13.38
CA GLU A 48 -4.26 2.45 -14.81
C GLU A 48 -2.86 2.19 -15.38
N ASN A 49 -2.44 2.96 -16.40
CA ASN A 49 -1.07 2.96 -16.96
C ASN A 49 -0.04 3.63 -16.04
N GLY A 50 -0.49 4.07 -14.87
CA GLY A 50 0.24 4.77 -13.83
C GLY A 50 -0.72 4.95 -12.66
N PHE A 51 -0.49 5.94 -11.81
CA PHE A 51 -1.45 6.28 -10.77
C PHE A 51 -1.86 7.75 -10.79
N VAL A 52 -3.01 8.03 -10.19
CA VAL A 52 -3.37 9.34 -9.65
C VAL A 52 -3.79 9.16 -8.20
N PHE A 53 -3.22 9.95 -7.29
CA PHE A 53 -3.62 9.98 -5.88
C PHE A 53 -4.19 11.34 -5.51
N HIS A 54 -5.50 11.39 -5.33
CA HIS A 54 -6.22 12.58 -4.90
C HIS A 54 -6.58 12.42 -3.43
N TYR A 55 -5.94 13.20 -2.55
CA TYR A 55 -6.21 13.15 -1.11
C TYR A 55 -6.83 14.43 -0.54
N SER A 56 -6.89 15.51 -1.32
CA SER A 56 -7.37 16.83 -0.87
C SER A 56 -8.08 17.56 -2.01
N ASN A 57 -9.21 18.20 -1.70
CA ASN A 57 -9.95 19.07 -2.62
C ASN A 57 -9.34 20.47 -2.74
N PHE A 58 -8.43 20.83 -1.82
CA PHE A 58 -7.78 22.14 -1.78
C PHE A 58 -6.33 22.11 -2.28
N SER A 59 -5.78 20.92 -2.56
CA SER A 59 -4.48 20.80 -3.21
C SER A 59 -4.55 21.23 -4.67
N SER A 60 -3.66 22.14 -5.08
CA SER A 60 -3.40 22.45 -6.49
C SER A 60 -2.38 21.50 -7.12
N TYR A 61 -1.70 20.69 -6.32
CA TYR A 61 -0.74 19.70 -6.78
C TYR A 61 -1.44 18.38 -7.09
N ILE A 62 -1.25 17.87 -8.31
CA ILE A 62 -1.80 16.60 -8.77
C ILE A 62 -0.74 15.52 -8.55
N ASN A 63 -0.97 14.59 -7.62
CA ASN A 63 -0.08 13.44 -7.46
C ASN A 63 -0.37 12.43 -8.56
N TYR A 64 0.54 12.31 -9.52
CA TYR A 64 0.50 11.30 -10.56
C TYR A 64 1.90 10.78 -10.85
N GLY A 65 1.98 9.57 -11.40
CA GLY A 65 3.26 8.98 -11.79
C GLY A 65 3.15 7.47 -11.99
N SER A 66 4.19 6.75 -11.59
CA SER A 66 4.29 5.30 -11.74
C SER A 66 4.03 4.58 -10.43
N TYR A 67 3.60 3.32 -10.50
CA TYR A 67 3.46 2.47 -9.32
C TYR A 67 4.13 1.13 -9.52
N LYS A 68 4.46 0.48 -8.41
CA LYS A 68 4.95 -0.90 -8.36
C LYS A 68 4.33 -1.62 -7.17
N ILE A 69 4.35 -2.95 -7.22
CA ILE A 69 3.89 -3.80 -6.12
C ILE A 69 5.06 -4.68 -5.69
N GLU A 70 5.45 -4.58 -4.42
CA GLU A 70 6.54 -5.35 -3.81
C GLU A 70 6.04 -5.86 -2.44
N ASP A 71 6.12 -7.17 -2.19
CA ASP A 71 5.75 -7.79 -0.91
C ASP A 71 4.40 -7.29 -0.33
N ASN A 72 3.33 -7.40 -1.13
CA ASN A 72 1.98 -6.92 -0.80
C ASN A 72 1.88 -5.41 -0.52
N THR A 73 2.88 -4.62 -0.86
CA THR A 73 2.85 -3.16 -0.73
C THR A 73 2.74 -2.52 -2.12
N LEU A 74 1.71 -1.71 -2.33
CA LEU A 74 1.58 -0.80 -3.46
C LEU A 74 2.39 0.46 -3.17
N ILE A 75 3.37 0.75 -4.01
CA ILE A 75 4.24 1.93 -3.89
C ILE A 75 3.95 2.84 -5.08
N LEU A 76 3.49 4.05 -4.80
CA LEU A 76 3.22 5.12 -5.77
C LEU A 76 4.35 6.14 -5.71
N THR A 77 4.96 6.47 -6.85
CA THR A 77 6.05 7.47 -6.93
C THR A 77 5.70 8.53 -7.94
N THR A 78 5.59 9.78 -7.50
CA THR A 78 5.24 10.90 -8.38
C THR A 78 6.24 11.05 -9.51
N GLU A 79 5.79 11.57 -10.65
CA GLU A 79 6.61 11.72 -11.86
C GLU A 79 7.88 12.57 -11.60
N ASP A 80 7.76 13.60 -10.76
CA ASP A 80 8.86 14.45 -10.31
C ASP A 80 9.75 13.82 -9.23
N LYS A 81 9.34 12.66 -8.67
CA LYS A 81 10.01 11.91 -7.60
C LYS A 81 10.06 12.62 -6.25
N GLU A 82 9.28 13.68 -6.08
CA GLU A 82 9.21 14.44 -4.82
C GLU A 82 8.41 13.70 -3.74
N TYR A 83 7.42 12.89 -4.13
CA TYR A 83 6.56 12.17 -3.20
C TYR A 83 6.47 10.69 -3.51
N THR A 84 6.45 9.89 -2.44
CA THR A 84 6.18 8.45 -2.48
C THR A 84 5.07 8.12 -1.51
N TYR A 85 4.10 7.32 -1.92
CA TYR A 85 2.98 6.89 -1.08
C TYR A 85 2.90 5.37 -1.07
N ALA A 86 2.68 4.78 0.09
CA ALA A 86 2.62 3.35 0.30
C ALA A 86 1.23 2.92 0.77
N PHE A 87 0.76 1.79 0.27
CA PHE A 87 -0.46 1.14 0.72
C PHE A 87 -0.18 -0.35 0.91
N GLN A 88 -0.63 -0.91 2.03
CA GLN A 88 -0.69 -2.35 2.21
C GLN A 88 -1.88 -2.90 1.42
N ILE A 89 -1.66 -4.00 0.69
CA ILE A 89 -2.67 -4.70 -0.08
C ILE A 89 -3.14 -5.91 0.74
N ASP A 90 -4.41 -5.90 1.12
CA ASP A 90 -5.06 -7.00 1.82
C ASP A 90 -6.51 -7.18 1.37
N ASP A 91 -6.87 -8.42 1.01
CA ASP A 91 -8.18 -8.82 0.50
C ASP A 91 -8.72 -7.90 -0.62
N GLY A 92 -7.86 -7.55 -1.57
CA GLY A 92 -8.21 -6.66 -2.70
C GLY A 92 -8.50 -5.22 -2.31
N ASN A 93 -8.22 -4.79 -1.08
CA ASN A 93 -8.33 -3.42 -0.60
C ASN A 93 -6.94 -2.81 -0.40
N LEU A 94 -6.89 -1.48 -0.32
CA LEU A 94 -5.67 -0.73 -0.02
C LEU A 94 -5.79 -0.08 1.35
N TYR A 95 -4.77 -0.24 2.19
CA TYR A 95 -4.69 0.39 3.50
C TYR A 95 -3.51 1.36 3.49
N PHE A 96 -3.78 2.65 3.71
CA PHE A 96 -2.74 3.67 3.64
C PHE A 96 -1.68 3.45 4.74
N ASP A 97 -0.42 3.43 4.34
CA ASP A 97 0.74 3.26 5.25
C ASP A 97 1.40 4.63 5.41
N LEU A 98 1.08 5.32 6.50
CA LEU A 98 1.52 6.69 6.73
C LEU A 98 3.03 6.76 7.00
N ASP A 99 3.56 5.76 7.72
CA ASP A 99 4.98 5.70 8.13
C ASP A 99 5.92 5.48 6.93
N SER A 100 5.46 4.74 5.93
CA SER A 100 6.20 4.49 4.69
C SER A 100 5.89 5.50 3.57
N SER A 101 5.04 6.50 3.85
CA SER A 101 4.62 7.52 2.91
C SER A 101 5.27 8.88 3.16
N SER A 102 5.32 9.69 2.11
CA SER A 102 5.54 11.13 2.24
C SER A 102 4.39 11.76 3.03
N LYS A 103 4.73 12.76 3.83
CA LYS A 103 3.76 13.48 4.66
C LYS A 103 2.69 14.15 3.79
N LEU A 104 1.42 13.91 4.11
CA LEU A 104 0.30 14.61 3.49
C LEU A 104 0.24 16.07 3.97
N THR A 105 -0.03 16.99 3.06
CA THR A 105 -0.28 18.39 3.43
C THR A 105 -1.66 18.49 4.06
N GLU A 106 -1.72 19.07 5.26
CA GLU A 106 -2.99 19.29 5.97
C GLU A 106 -3.65 20.59 5.49
N TYR A 107 -4.94 20.52 5.20
CA TYR A 107 -5.75 21.66 4.79
C TYR A 107 -6.84 21.92 5.82
N LYS A 108 -6.96 23.17 6.27
CA LYS A 108 -7.96 23.55 7.28
C LYS A 108 -9.37 23.24 6.76
N GLY A 109 -10.10 22.43 7.52
CA GLY A 109 -11.48 22.05 7.20
C GLY A 109 -11.61 20.76 6.38
N GLU A 110 -10.51 20.09 6.04
CA GLU A 110 -10.55 18.71 5.55
C GLU A 110 -10.15 17.75 6.68
N PRO A 111 -10.85 16.62 6.83
CA PRO A 111 -10.36 15.53 7.66
C PRO A 111 -8.97 15.09 7.18
N SER A 112 -8.12 14.63 8.10
CA SER A 112 -6.88 13.96 7.73
C SER A 112 -7.17 12.55 7.20
N ILE A 113 -6.24 11.97 6.45
CA ILE A 113 -6.23 10.54 6.16
C ILE A 113 -5.31 9.91 7.20
N GLU A 114 -5.88 9.03 8.01
CA GLU A 114 -5.17 8.35 9.08
C GLU A 114 -4.38 7.15 8.57
N ASP A 115 -3.40 6.71 9.35
CA ASP A 115 -2.72 5.44 9.10
C ASP A 115 -3.72 4.26 9.13
N GLY A 116 -3.55 3.30 8.22
CA GLY A 116 -4.47 2.19 8.04
C GLY A 116 -5.80 2.54 7.39
N ALA A 117 -5.99 3.78 6.89
CA ALA A 117 -7.21 4.17 6.21
C ALA A 117 -7.49 3.27 4.98
N LYS A 118 -8.71 2.72 4.92
CA LYS A 118 -9.11 1.70 3.94
C LYS A 118 -9.71 2.31 2.68
N PHE A 119 -9.12 2.00 1.53
CA PHE A 119 -9.64 2.34 0.21
C PHE A 119 -10.16 1.07 -0.47
N VAL A 120 -11.38 1.14 -0.98
CA VAL A 120 -12.10 0.03 -1.61
C VAL A 120 -12.25 0.25 -3.10
N LEU A 121 -12.16 -0.81 -3.89
CA LEU A 121 -12.36 -0.75 -5.34
C LEU A 121 -13.79 -0.33 -5.66
N VAL A 122 -13.95 0.76 -6.39
CA VAL A 122 -15.22 1.22 -6.96
C VAL A 122 -15.37 0.57 -8.33
N LYS A 123 -16.48 -0.12 -8.56
CA LYS A 123 -16.83 -0.65 -9.87
C LYS A 123 -17.51 0.46 -10.66
N ASP A 124 -17.04 0.72 -11.88
CA ASP A 124 -17.77 1.56 -12.82
C ASP A 124 -19.11 0.88 -13.14
N GLU A 125 -20.22 1.59 -12.93
CA GLU A 125 -21.58 1.14 -13.30
C GLU A 125 -21.86 1.27 -14.81
#